data_AF-A0A9E4MB77-F1
#
_entry.id   AF-A0A9E4MB77-F1
#
_cell.length_a   1.000
_cell.length_b   1.000
_cell.length_c   1.000
_cell.angle_alpha   90.00
_cell.angle_beta   90.00
_cell.angle_gamma   90.00
#
_symmetry.space_group_name_H-M   'P 1'
#
loop_
_entity.id
_entity.type
_entity.pdbx_description
1 polymer ?
#
loop_
_entity_poly.entity_id
_entity_poly.type
_entity_poly.pdbx_seq_one_letter_code
_entity_poly.pdbx_strand_id
1 'polypeptide(L)'
;ERDYTADWNPVWSVRAGRFDGGWTFESAIPFKSLRYRPGRSQVWGFSITRKVRWKNELSSLVPLPISRGIMLISQAATVVGIEAPDDGGRTLELKPYAIADLTTDRRAAPAVANDFSGEVGLDLKYGLTQNLVADLTVNTDFAQVEVDEQQVNLTRFGLFYPEKREFFLENQGVFAFGG
;
A
#
# COMPACT_ATOMS: atom_id res chain seq x y z
N GLU A 1 12.85 -0.31 -16.27
CA GLU A 1 13.21 0.04 -14.88
C GLU A 1 12.66 -1.00 -13.91
N ARG A 2 13.31 -1.20 -12.76
CA ARG A 2 12.71 -1.86 -11.59
C ARG A 2 12.43 -0.77 -10.57
N ASP A 3 11.27 -0.15 -10.67
CA ASP A 3 10.85 0.83 -9.67
C ASP A 3 10.66 0.12 -8.33
N TYR A 4 11.45 0.55 -7.35
CA TYR A 4 11.33 0.13 -5.97
C TYR A 4 10.21 0.96 -5.34
N THR A 5 9.06 0.35 -5.13
CA THR A 5 7.97 0.98 -4.38
C THR A 5 8.14 0.65 -2.90
N ALA A 6 8.52 1.66 -2.09
CA ALA A 6 8.53 1.55 -0.64
C ALA A 6 7.12 1.56 -0.03
N ASP A 7 6.12 1.93 -0.83
CA ASP A 7 4.73 2.14 -0.42
C ASP A 7 3.87 0.88 -0.44
N TRP A 8 4.45 -0.30 -0.72
CA TRP A 8 3.72 -1.55 -0.65
C TRP A 8 3.36 -1.89 0.80
N ASN A 9 2.11 -1.62 1.19
CA ASN A 9 1.59 -1.85 2.54
C ASN A 9 0.40 -2.84 2.52
N PRO A 10 0.65 -4.15 2.35
CA PRO A 10 -0.42 -5.14 2.41
C PRO A 10 -0.96 -5.25 3.83
N VAL A 11 -2.14 -5.84 4.01
CA VAL A 11 -2.57 -6.30 5.34
C VAL A 11 -1.77 -7.55 5.69
N TRP A 12 -0.78 -7.42 6.58
CA TRP A 12 0.05 -8.51 7.09
C TRP A 12 0.14 -8.45 8.61
N SER A 13 0.39 -9.58 9.26
CA SER A 13 0.55 -9.66 10.71
C SER A 13 1.99 -9.99 11.06
N VAL A 14 2.52 -9.31 12.07
CA VAL A 14 3.84 -9.59 12.61
C VAL A 14 3.77 -9.62 14.14
N ARG A 15 4.46 -10.59 14.75
CA ARG A 15 4.67 -10.65 16.20
C ARG A 15 6.14 -10.87 16.48
N ALA A 16 6.65 -10.23 17.51
CA ALA A 16 8.04 -10.42 17.94
C ALA A 16 8.08 -10.71 19.43
N GLY A 17 8.95 -11.65 19.81
CA GLY A 17 9.20 -12.05 21.19
C GLY A 17 10.68 -11.90 21.51
N ARG A 18 10.99 -11.48 22.75
CA ARG A 18 12.37 -11.48 23.28
C ARG A 18 12.54 -12.63 24.26
N PHE A 19 13.72 -13.20 24.28
CA PHE A 19 14.13 -14.25 25.22
C PHE A 19 15.62 -14.08 25.51
N ASP A 20 16.16 -14.81 26.48
CA ASP A 20 17.54 -14.63 26.97
C ASP A 20 18.62 -14.72 25.87
N GLY A 21 18.34 -15.45 24.79
CA GLY A 21 19.22 -15.59 23.62
C GLY A 21 19.02 -14.55 22.51
N GLY A 22 18.06 -13.63 22.63
CA GLY A 22 17.81 -12.57 21.64
C GLY A 22 16.34 -12.30 21.37
N TRP A 23 15.97 -12.29 20.09
CA TRP A 23 14.60 -12.04 19.66
C TRP A 23 14.22 -12.95 18.49
N THR A 24 12.94 -13.30 18.45
CA THR A 24 12.32 -13.97 17.31
C THR A 24 11.19 -13.09 16.77
N PHE A 25 10.87 -13.25 15.50
CA PHE A 25 9.66 -12.69 14.93
C PHE A 25 8.98 -13.72 14.04
N GLU A 26 7.66 -13.63 14.00
CA GLU A 26 6.79 -14.41 13.13
C GLU A 26 5.99 -13.44 12.28
N SER A 27 5.95 -13.67 10.97
CA SER A 27 5.20 -12.87 10.01
C SER A 27 4.23 -13.75 9.22
N ALA A 28 2.98 -13.32 9.12
CA ALA A 28 1.95 -13.94 8.30
C ALA A 28 1.51 -12.96 7.20
N ILE A 29 1.79 -13.33 5.95
CA ILE A 29 1.38 -12.58 4.75
C ILE A 29 0.27 -13.38 4.08
N PRO A 30 -0.98 -12.88 4.02
CA PRO A 30 -2.07 -13.55 3.35
C PRO A 30 -1.83 -13.69 1.84
N PHE A 31 -2.15 -14.84 1.24
CA PHE A 31 -2.03 -15.04 -0.22
C PHE A 31 -2.87 -14.05 -1.03
N LYS A 32 -4.01 -13.60 -0.50
CA LYS A 32 -4.84 -12.55 -1.13
C LYS A 32 -4.12 -11.21 -1.31
N SER A 33 -3.05 -10.98 -0.56
CA SER A 33 -2.20 -9.78 -0.64
C SER A 33 -1.04 -9.94 -1.63
N LEU A 34 -0.88 -11.12 -2.22
CA LEU A 34 0.17 -11.46 -3.17
C LEU A 34 -0.44 -11.83 -4.51
N ARG A 35 0.19 -11.40 -5.59
CA ARG A 35 -0.14 -11.89 -6.94
C ARG A 35 0.76 -13.07 -7.26
N TYR A 36 0.17 -14.19 -7.66
CA TYR A 36 0.93 -15.40 -7.99
C TYR A 36 0.23 -16.24 -9.05
N ARG A 37 0.99 -17.16 -9.67
CA ARG A 37 0.46 -18.04 -10.71
C ARG A 37 -0.28 -19.20 -10.07
N PRO A 38 -1.55 -19.49 -10.43
CA PRO A 38 -2.27 -20.64 -9.90
C PRO A 38 -1.63 -21.94 -10.36
N GLY A 39 -1.81 -22.99 -9.57
CA GLY A 39 -1.22 -24.31 -9.80
C GLY A 39 -0.67 -24.87 -8.51
N ARG A 40 -0.80 -26.19 -8.32
CA ARG A 40 -0.45 -26.88 -7.07
C ARG A 40 1.05 -27.01 -6.81
N SER A 41 1.88 -26.94 -7.85
CA SER A 41 3.34 -27.01 -7.72
C SER A 41 3.94 -25.64 -8.00
N GLN A 42 4.11 -24.84 -6.97
CA GLN A 42 4.74 -23.52 -7.07
C GLN A 42 6.12 -23.53 -6.41
N VAL A 43 7.05 -22.90 -7.11
CA VAL A 43 8.42 -22.67 -6.63
C VAL A 43 8.54 -21.18 -6.35
N TRP A 44 8.84 -20.84 -5.11
CA TRP A 44 8.91 -19.46 -4.64
C TRP A 44 10.36 -19.05 -4.38
N GLY A 45 10.72 -17.83 -4.74
CA GLY A 45 11.97 -17.22 -4.30
C GLY A 45 11.76 -16.50 -2.98
N PHE A 46 12.55 -16.83 -1.96
CA PHE A 46 12.53 -16.19 -0.66
C PHE A 46 13.90 -15.61 -0.29
N SER A 47 13.92 -14.38 0.17
CA SER A 47 15.13 -13.75 0.70
C SER A 47 14.77 -12.88 1.89
N ILE A 48 15.60 -12.95 2.92
CA ILE A 48 15.48 -12.12 4.11
C ILE A 48 16.86 -11.57 4.46
N THR A 49 16.87 -10.32 4.91
CA THR A 49 18.07 -9.63 5.35
C THR A 49 17.85 -9.02 6.73
N ARG A 50 18.78 -9.26 7.64
CA ARG A 50 18.86 -8.69 8.97
C ARG A 50 19.90 -7.58 8.99
N LYS A 51 19.50 -6.38 9.41
CA LYS A 51 20.40 -5.24 9.59
C LYS A 51 20.63 -4.96 11.08
N VAL A 52 21.85 -5.13 11.56
CA VAL A 52 22.26 -4.80 12.93
C VAL A 52 23.00 -3.47 12.93
N ARG A 53 22.26 -2.38 13.12
CA ARG A 53 22.78 -1.01 12.96
C ARG A 53 24.00 -0.72 13.86
N TRP A 54 23.98 -1.16 15.11
CA TRP A 54 25.05 -0.88 16.07
C TRP A 54 26.36 -1.63 15.78
N LYS A 55 26.31 -2.73 15.01
CA LYS A 55 27.49 -3.45 14.53
C LYS A 55 27.90 -3.06 13.11
N ASN A 56 27.13 -2.19 12.46
CA ASN A 56 27.20 -1.98 11.01
C ASN A 56 27.18 -3.31 10.22
N GLU A 57 26.38 -4.28 10.67
CA GLU A 57 26.36 -5.64 10.11
C GLU A 57 25.07 -5.86 9.31
N LEU A 58 25.22 -6.49 8.15
CA LEU A 58 24.12 -6.93 7.30
C LEU A 58 24.27 -8.43 7.04
N SER A 59 23.32 -9.22 7.54
CA SER A 59 23.30 -10.67 7.37
C SER A 59 22.13 -11.04 6.48
N SER A 60 22.37 -11.81 5.42
CA SER A 60 21.33 -12.21 4.46
C SER A 60 21.23 -13.72 4.38
N LEU A 61 20.03 -14.23 4.08
CA LEU A 61 19.79 -15.67 3.92
C LEU A 61 20.60 -16.27 2.77
N VAL A 62 20.74 -15.52 1.68
CA VAL A 62 21.53 -15.89 0.51
C VAL A 62 22.75 -14.98 0.37
N PRO A 63 23.89 -15.49 -0.16
CA PRO A 63 25.07 -14.67 -0.39
C PRO A 63 24.75 -13.52 -1.36
N LEU A 64 24.98 -12.28 -0.94
CA LEU A 64 24.78 -11.11 -1.79
C LEU A 64 26.14 -10.63 -2.34
N PRO A 65 26.33 -10.57 -3.67
CA PRO A 65 27.52 -9.94 -4.24
C PRO A 65 27.54 -8.45 -3.87
N ILE A 66 28.66 -7.98 -3.32
CA ILE A 66 28.86 -6.58 -2.92
C ILE A 66 28.55 -5.61 -4.09
N SER A 67 28.78 -6.05 -5.33
CA SER A 67 28.55 -5.28 -6.55
C SER A 67 27.09 -5.15 -7.01
N ARG A 68 26.15 -5.96 -6.48
CA ARG A 68 24.80 -6.07 -7.06
C ARG A 68 23.63 -5.70 -6.12
N GLY A 69 23.91 -5.22 -4.91
CA GLY A 69 22.89 -4.73 -3.98
C GLY A 69 22.04 -5.84 -3.34
N ILE A 70 21.05 -5.46 -2.53
CA ILE A 70 20.30 -6.38 -1.66
C ILE A 70 19.10 -7.07 -2.39
N MET A 71 18.76 -6.61 -3.59
CA MET A 71 17.51 -6.95 -4.28
C MET A 71 17.68 -7.94 -5.45
N LEU A 72 18.52 -8.97 -5.31
CA LEU A 72 18.62 -10.04 -6.32
C LEU A 72 17.62 -11.15 -6.07
N ILE A 73 16.39 -10.96 -6.56
CA ILE A 73 15.38 -12.04 -6.61
C ILE A 73 15.90 -13.26 -7.39
N SER A 74 16.78 -13.05 -8.37
CA SER A 74 17.42 -14.16 -9.12
C SER A 74 18.33 -15.06 -8.29
N GLN A 75 18.73 -14.61 -7.09
CA GLN A 75 19.55 -15.39 -6.15
C GLN A 75 18.79 -15.70 -4.86
N ALA A 76 17.46 -15.52 -4.86
CA ALA A 76 16.64 -15.87 -3.71
C ALA A 76 16.71 -17.38 -3.43
N ALA A 77 16.56 -17.75 -2.16
CA ALA A 77 16.48 -19.14 -1.77
C ALA A 77 15.20 -19.75 -2.36
N THR A 78 15.31 -20.98 -2.85
CA THR A 78 14.18 -21.70 -3.43
C THR A 78 13.33 -22.32 -2.32
N VAL A 79 12.05 -21.96 -2.26
CA VAL A 79 11.06 -22.55 -1.37
C VAL A 79 10.11 -23.40 -2.19
N VAL A 80 9.95 -24.66 -1.77
CA VAL A 80 9.07 -25.67 -2.38
C VAL A 80 8.07 -26.17 -1.36
N GLY A 81 6.96 -26.78 -1.82
CA GLY A 81 5.92 -27.31 -0.94
C GLY A 81 4.94 -26.27 -0.40
N ILE A 82 4.93 -25.06 -0.99
CA ILE A 82 3.89 -24.06 -0.71
C ILE A 82 2.65 -24.39 -1.53
N GLU A 83 1.55 -24.68 -0.84
CA GLU A 83 0.23 -24.86 -1.44
C GLU A 83 -0.53 -23.52 -1.40
N ALA A 84 -0.40 -22.74 -2.46
CA ALA A 84 -1.14 -21.49 -2.59
C ALA A 84 -2.57 -21.74 -3.14
N PRO A 85 -3.58 -20.97 -2.74
CA PRO A 85 -4.94 -21.09 -3.25
C PRO A 85 -5.05 -21.00 -4.78
N ASP A 86 -6.00 -21.72 -5.38
CA ASP A 86 -6.16 -21.80 -6.84
C ASP A 86 -6.67 -20.50 -7.51
N ASP A 87 -7.07 -19.50 -6.72
CA ASP A 87 -7.58 -18.21 -7.19
C ASP A 87 -6.50 -17.28 -7.76
N GLY A 88 -5.21 -17.63 -7.60
CA GLY A 88 -4.08 -16.87 -8.14
C GLY A 88 -3.93 -15.46 -7.53
N GLY A 89 -4.50 -15.23 -6.34
CA GLY A 89 -4.44 -13.92 -5.70
C GLY A 89 -5.35 -12.88 -6.36
N ARG A 90 -6.49 -13.28 -6.92
CA ARG A 90 -7.52 -12.33 -7.38
C ARG A 90 -8.02 -11.50 -6.19
N THR A 91 -7.69 -10.21 -6.19
CA THR A 91 -8.13 -9.28 -5.16
C THR A 91 -9.52 -8.77 -5.49
N LEU A 92 -10.46 -8.95 -4.56
CA LEU A 92 -11.73 -8.23 -4.51
C LEU A 92 -11.71 -7.44 -3.19
N GLU A 93 -11.68 -6.12 -3.29
CA GLU A 93 -11.70 -5.23 -2.14
C GLU A 93 -12.88 -4.27 -2.26
N LEU A 94 -13.68 -4.21 -1.21
CA LEU A 94 -14.87 -3.36 -1.12
C LEU A 94 -14.71 -2.47 0.11
N LYS A 95 -14.64 -1.16 -0.10
CA LYS A 95 -14.52 -0.16 0.96
C LYS A 95 -15.76 0.75 0.93
N PRO A 96 -16.84 0.41 1.66
CA PRO A 96 -17.94 1.33 1.87
C PRO A 96 -17.54 2.41 2.87
N TYR A 97 -17.99 3.63 2.67
CA TYR A 97 -17.86 4.70 3.66
C TYR A 97 -19.11 5.58 3.69
N ALA A 98 -19.30 6.25 4.83
CA ALA A 98 -20.38 7.20 5.04
C ALA A 98 -19.85 8.37 5.87
N ILE A 99 -20.23 9.57 5.48
CA ILE A 99 -19.92 10.84 6.14
C ILE A 99 -21.26 11.44 6.56
N ALA A 100 -21.31 12.06 7.74
CA ALA A 100 -22.50 12.74 8.23
C ALA A 100 -22.08 14.04 8.92
N ASP A 101 -22.72 15.13 8.54
CA ASP A 101 -22.47 16.46 9.10
C ASP A 101 -23.75 17.03 9.70
N LEU A 102 -23.57 17.82 10.74
CA LEU A 102 -24.65 18.56 11.38
C LEU A 102 -24.23 20.03 11.49
N THR A 103 -24.82 20.87 10.65
CA THR A 103 -24.49 22.29 10.57
C THR A 103 -25.54 23.13 11.28
N THR A 104 -25.08 24.08 12.10
CA THR A 104 -25.92 25.12 12.69
C THR A 104 -25.23 26.46 12.52
N ASP A 105 -25.79 27.30 11.64
CA ASP A 105 -25.35 28.67 11.42
C ASP A 105 -26.48 29.66 11.76
N ARG A 106 -26.36 30.27 12.93
CA ARG A 106 -27.31 31.29 13.43
C ARG A 106 -27.07 32.69 12.84
N ARG A 107 -26.03 32.88 12.03
CA ARG A 107 -25.68 34.13 11.36
C ARG A 107 -26.06 34.13 9.87
N ALA A 108 -26.30 32.97 9.28
CA ALA A 108 -26.85 32.83 7.93
C ALA A 108 -28.24 33.49 7.82
N ALA A 109 -28.57 34.02 6.64
CA ALA A 109 -29.88 34.57 6.33
C ALA A 109 -30.46 33.82 5.11
N PRO A 110 -31.39 32.86 5.31
CA PRO A 110 -32.04 32.47 6.57
C PRO A 110 -31.12 31.68 7.51
N ALA A 111 -31.41 31.70 8.81
CA ALA A 111 -30.65 30.95 9.81
C ALA A 111 -30.79 29.45 9.58
N VAL A 112 -29.65 28.75 9.62
CA VAL A 112 -29.56 27.30 9.45
C VAL A 112 -29.43 26.67 10.83
N ALA A 113 -30.31 25.74 11.18
CA ALA A 113 -30.27 25.06 12.48
C ALA A 113 -30.52 23.57 12.32
N ASN A 114 -29.65 22.76 12.92
CA ASN A 114 -29.68 21.30 12.83
C ASN A 114 -29.80 20.78 11.40
N ASP A 115 -29.13 21.44 10.46
CA ASP A 115 -29.10 20.99 9.08
C ASP A 115 -28.22 19.75 8.98
N PHE A 116 -28.82 18.64 8.59
CA PHE A 116 -28.17 17.35 8.54
C PHE A 116 -27.88 17.01 7.08
N SER A 117 -26.60 16.86 6.77
CA SER A 117 -26.15 16.31 5.50
C SER A 117 -25.47 14.98 5.74
N GLY A 118 -25.56 14.09 4.76
CA GLY A 118 -24.86 12.82 4.81
C GLY A 118 -24.53 12.37 3.41
N GLU A 119 -23.34 11.82 3.26
CA GLU A 119 -22.84 11.28 2.01
C GLU A 119 -22.45 9.82 2.21
N VAL A 120 -22.71 9.00 1.20
CA VAL A 120 -22.30 7.60 1.19
C VAL A 120 -21.53 7.35 -0.08
N GLY A 121 -20.40 6.67 0.05
CA GLY A 121 -19.56 6.29 -1.07
C GLY A 121 -19.07 4.86 -0.95
N LEU A 122 -18.58 4.36 -2.08
CA LEU A 122 -18.15 2.98 -2.22
C LEU A 122 -16.96 2.91 -3.17
N ASP A 123 -15.86 2.34 -2.70
CA ASP A 123 -14.75 1.93 -3.55
C ASP A 123 -14.75 0.42 -3.74
N LEU A 124 -14.59 0.00 -4.98
CA LEU A 124 -14.49 -1.39 -5.40
C LEU A 124 -13.23 -1.58 -6.24
N LYS A 125 -12.33 -2.44 -5.78
CA LYS A 125 -11.13 -2.87 -6.51
C LYS A 125 -11.26 -4.34 -6.86
N TYR A 126 -11.19 -4.66 -8.16
CA TYR A 126 -11.36 -6.02 -8.66
C TYR A 126 -10.27 -6.43 -9.64
N GLY A 127 -9.51 -7.47 -9.31
CA GLY A 127 -8.51 -8.07 -10.19
C GLY A 127 -9.13 -8.88 -11.33
N LEU A 128 -9.31 -8.26 -12.49
CA LEU A 128 -9.78 -8.93 -13.72
C LEU A 128 -8.83 -10.05 -14.17
N THR A 129 -7.52 -9.79 -14.11
CA THR A 129 -6.47 -10.79 -14.34
C THR A 129 -5.32 -10.57 -13.34
N GLN A 130 -4.31 -11.44 -13.34
CA GLN A 130 -3.11 -11.25 -12.50
C GLN A 130 -2.40 -9.92 -12.73
N ASN A 131 -2.55 -9.34 -13.92
CA ASN A 131 -1.85 -8.11 -14.30
C ASN A 131 -2.83 -6.96 -14.61
N LEU A 132 -4.14 -7.16 -14.41
CA LEU A 132 -5.17 -6.19 -14.72
C LEU A 132 -6.13 -6.05 -13.55
N VAL A 133 -6.26 -4.82 -13.05
CA VAL A 133 -7.21 -4.47 -12.00
C VAL A 133 -8.18 -3.43 -12.53
N ALA A 134 -9.45 -3.59 -12.18
CA ALA A 134 -10.49 -2.60 -12.39
C ALA A 134 -10.77 -1.93 -11.05
N ASP A 135 -10.62 -0.61 -11.01
CA ASP A 135 -10.98 0.23 -9.87
C ASP A 135 -12.27 0.99 -10.24
N LEU A 136 -13.30 0.84 -9.42
CA LEU A 136 -14.59 1.50 -9.56
C LEU A 136 -14.90 2.23 -8.26
N THR A 137 -15.28 3.50 -8.38
CA THR A 137 -15.62 4.33 -7.25
C THR A 137 -16.95 5.03 -7.50
N VAL A 138 -17.82 5.02 -6.50
CA VAL A 138 -19.15 5.65 -6.53
C VAL A 138 -19.23 6.69 -5.42
N ASN A 139 -19.68 7.89 -5.75
CA ASN A 139 -19.79 9.04 -4.84
C ASN A 139 -18.49 9.31 -4.07
N THR A 140 -17.38 9.41 -4.79
CA THR A 140 -16.12 9.85 -4.17
C THR A 140 -16.17 11.29 -3.75
N ASP A 141 -16.06 11.51 -2.45
CA ASP A 141 -15.76 12.82 -1.92
C ASP A 141 -14.29 13.14 -2.24
N PHE A 142 -14.07 13.85 -3.35
CA PHE A 142 -12.77 14.41 -3.72
C PHE A 142 -12.39 15.62 -2.85
N ALA A 143 -13.32 16.17 -2.07
CA ALA A 143 -13.15 17.43 -1.37
C ALA A 143 -12.63 17.26 0.07
N GLN A 144 -12.75 16.09 0.72
CA GLN A 144 -12.22 15.89 2.08
C GLN A 144 -10.75 15.47 2.20
N VAL A 145 -10.05 15.14 1.11
CA VAL A 145 -8.60 14.79 1.17
C VAL A 145 -7.68 15.94 0.74
N GLU A 146 -8.19 17.02 0.15
CA GLU A 146 -7.34 18.09 -0.44
C GLU A 146 -7.31 19.44 0.30
N VAL A 147 -7.89 19.60 1.50
CA VAL A 147 -8.02 20.95 2.12
C VAL A 147 -7.46 21.12 3.55
N ASP A 148 -6.91 20.08 4.19
CA ASP A 148 -6.47 20.19 5.60
C ASP A 148 -4.96 20.41 5.85
N GLU A 149 -4.23 20.96 4.87
CA GLU A 149 -3.00 21.70 5.19
C GLU A 149 -3.10 23.14 4.66
N GLN A 150 -3.60 24.06 5.48
CA GLN A 150 -3.31 25.48 5.29
C GLN A 150 -1.80 25.71 5.44
N GLN A 151 -1.05 25.61 4.35
CA GLN A 151 0.33 26.08 4.30
C GLN A 151 0.34 27.55 3.91
N VAL A 152 0.68 28.42 4.86
CA VAL A 152 0.91 29.84 4.58
C VAL A 152 2.26 29.95 3.86
N ASN A 153 2.22 29.97 2.53
CA ASN A 153 3.42 30.20 1.72
C ASN A 153 3.77 31.69 1.70
N LEU A 154 4.84 32.05 2.40
CA LEU A 154 5.37 33.41 2.44
C LEU A 154 6.48 33.64 1.40
N THR A 155 6.65 32.72 0.44
CA THR A 155 7.69 32.78 -0.60
C THR A 155 7.08 32.86 -2.01
N ARG A 156 7.89 33.27 -3.00
CA ARG A 156 7.45 33.48 -4.39
C ARG A 156 7.35 32.21 -5.24
N PHE A 157 7.61 31.04 -4.66
CA PHE A 157 7.64 29.76 -5.35
C PHE A 157 6.36 28.98 -5.07
N GLY A 158 5.83 28.28 -6.07
CA GLY A 158 4.63 27.46 -5.90
C GLY A 158 4.84 26.35 -4.88
N LEU A 159 3.83 26.10 -4.03
CA LEU A 159 3.79 24.92 -3.18
C LEU A 159 3.58 23.70 -4.07
N PHE A 160 4.50 22.74 -4.00
CA PHE A 160 4.33 21.42 -4.58
C PHE A 160 3.71 20.50 -3.53
N TYR A 161 2.47 20.09 -3.74
CA TYR A 161 1.83 19.08 -2.91
C TYR A 161 2.26 17.69 -3.41
N PRO A 162 2.86 16.84 -2.56
CA PRO A 162 3.04 15.44 -2.92
C PRO A 162 1.67 14.77 -3.03
N GLU A 163 1.37 14.22 -4.21
CA GLU A 163 0.16 13.44 -4.50
C GLU A 163 0.08 12.22 -3.56
N LYS A 164 -1.00 12.10 -2.78
CA LYS A 164 -1.17 11.05 -1.74
C LYS A 164 -2.26 10.04 -2.07
N ARG A 165 -2.99 10.20 -3.18
CA ARG A 165 -4.06 9.27 -3.57
C ARG A 165 -3.46 7.97 -4.09
N GLU A 166 -3.82 6.83 -3.47
CA GLU A 166 -3.39 5.49 -3.90
C GLU A 166 -3.62 5.24 -5.40
N PHE A 167 -4.73 5.76 -5.94
CA PHE A 167 -5.08 5.69 -7.37
C PHE A 167 -4.04 6.33 -8.29
N PHE A 168 -3.49 7.49 -7.90
CA PHE A 168 -2.48 8.20 -8.69
C PHE A 168 -1.06 7.72 -8.39
N LEU A 169 -0.81 7.22 -7.17
CA LEU A 169 0.47 6.66 -6.74
C LEU A 169 0.81 5.32 -7.42
N GLU A 170 -0.17 4.43 -7.63
CA GLU A 170 0.08 3.14 -8.31
C GLU A 170 0.36 3.28 -9.82
N ASN A 171 0.02 4.40 -10.45
CA ASN A 171 0.15 4.62 -11.91
C ASN A 171 1.11 5.76 -12.32
N GLN A 172 1.89 6.36 -11.41
CA GLN A 172 2.86 7.43 -11.77
C GLN A 172 3.86 6.98 -12.85
N GLY A 173 4.18 5.69 -12.94
CA GLY A 173 5.04 5.14 -13.99
C GLY A 173 4.45 5.18 -15.41
N VAL A 174 3.13 5.31 -15.56
CA VAL A 174 2.45 5.35 -16.88
C VAL A 174 2.46 6.77 -17.47
N PHE A 175 2.55 7.80 -16.62
CA PHE A 175 2.52 9.21 -17.05
C PHE A 175 3.91 9.85 -17.19
N ALA A 176 4.99 9.10 -16.95
CA ALA A 176 6.37 9.56 -17.11
C ALA A 176 6.88 9.56 -18.57
N PHE A 177 6.00 9.59 -19.56
CA PHE A 177 6.35 9.76 -20.99
C PHE A 177 6.09 11.19 -21.42
N GLY A 178 6.90 12.13 -20.96
CA GLY A 178 6.71 13.54 -21.32
C GLY A 178 7.67 14.50 -20.65
N GLY A 179 8.97 14.20 -20.76
CA GLY A 179 10.06 15.16 -20.54
C GLY A 179 10.91 15.25 -21.78
#